data_AF-A0A971VTN0-F1
#
_entry.id   AF-A0A971VTN0-F1
#
_cell.length_a   1.000
_cell.length_b   1.000
_cell.length_c   1.000
_cell.angle_alpha   90.00
_cell.angle_beta   90.00
_cell.angle_gamma   90.00
#
_symmetry.space_group_name_H-M   'P 1'
#
loop_
_entity.id
_entity.type
_entity.pdbx_description
1 polymer ?
#
loop_
_entity_poly.entity_id
_entity_poly.type
_entity_poly.pdbx_seq_one_letter_code
_entity_poly.pdbx_strand_id
1 'polypeptide(L)'
;MNNTFKNQLDTELAAFQWTEKNTQHTLKMMRGEIPVKKRYSLALVLAAMLLLVSLTTLAITNWDTLKNFFEVVCTMDTTGELARWSDEDKVKFFTAMDKAGLVKKDEHSKTARDETLPLARRAMAADLMIAKRYGANYFDSMTVENHEFPEQERTPADQENYDTWDRETNEKMNALFSSLPVNETRLYRDTLSHLTEIGDFPVEFIRDVKVKSTFDKETKRWTITAMIDKALYMEKVQHYDRMTAFNAGYQDGDMLCFDFYLDEFGQYLGMLDLSLAQARAKITLQEALPLAEKALIVRTGVTQETLDGLSREEFFSESSIYDTAQGRFRAACTFIYRDLQGFGVFFVDVDAVTGEVIQAIDMIASEKMRQKELEWLEEARQLLKDAGVSSDFLNSKGEYFWAWTQSERADWSKLARPIMQNYLKRNQEFAEYLQEVLAGKYDRKDWDNLINFTQYDYGIPDERAISIETAQQIAMTRAFQMGGDEKKLNESELGSMYYDVTNPARPLWKVHLSVLFSDADETHPHDPYEPWGYFVIIDAYTGEIIDAYPRTVNTPIRQLV
;
A
#
# COMPACT_ATOMS: atom_id res chain seq x y z
N MET A 1 -50.00 61.54 39.75
CA MET A 1 -49.72 60.21 40.34
C MET A 1 -49.51 60.38 41.83
N ASN A 2 -50.33 59.75 42.67
CA ASN A 2 -50.19 59.85 44.12
C ASN A 2 -49.25 58.77 44.64
N ASN A 3 -48.34 59.19 45.51
CA ASN A 3 -47.01 58.65 45.77
C ASN A 3 -46.99 57.65 46.95
N THR A 4 -48.00 56.80 47.06
CA THR A 4 -48.18 55.91 48.23
C THR A 4 -47.39 54.61 48.10
N PHE A 5 -47.23 54.11 46.87
CA PHE A 5 -46.53 52.84 46.59
C PHE A 5 -45.02 52.95 46.80
N LYS A 6 -44.40 54.05 46.35
CA LYS A 6 -42.96 54.27 46.47
C LYS A 6 -42.51 54.38 47.93
N ASN A 7 -43.28 55.11 48.75
CA ASN A 7 -42.96 55.26 50.17
C ASN A 7 -43.15 53.97 50.98
N GLN A 8 -44.10 53.10 50.61
CA GLN A 8 -44.23 51.77 51.23
C GLN A 8 -43.08 50.85 50.81
N LEU A 9 -42.66 50.90 49.55
CA LEU A 9 -41.54 50.09 49.04
C LEU A 9 -40.20 50.48 49.70
N ASP A 10 -39.93 51.77 49.83
CA ASP A 10 -38.69 52.27 50.44
C ASP A 10 -38.65 51.99 51.97
N THR A 11 -39.81 51.92 52.64
CA THR A 11 -39.91 51.57 54.06
C THR A 11 -39.70 50.06 54.31
N GLU A 12 -40.24 49.21 53.43
CA GLU A 12 -40.06 47.74 53.48
C GLU A 12 -38.62 47.31 53.15
N LEU A 13 -37.97 47.98 52.18
CA LEU A 13 -36.60 47.66 51.75
C LEU A 13 -35.52 48.20 52.71
N ALA A 14 -35.79 49.28 53.44
CA ALA A 14 -34.87 49.79 54.46
C ALA A 14 -34.69 48.85 55.67
N ALA A 15 -35.63 47.92 55.90
CA ALA A 15 -35.54 46.91 56.95
C ALA A 15 -34.63 45.72 56.61
N PHE A 16 -34.21 45.57 55.34
CA PHE A 16 -33.36 44.47 54.89
C PHE A 16 -31.88 44.87 54.93
N GLN A 17 -31.32 45.02 56.14
CA GLN A 17 -29.87 45.12 56.30
C GLN A 17 -29.23 43.74 56.07
N TRP A 18 -28.76 43.53 54.85
CA TRP A 18 -27.99 42.36 54.47
C TRP A 18 -26.59 42.45 55.08
N THR A 19 -26.33 41.64 56.11
CA THR A 19 -25.01 41.60 56.78
C THR A 19 -24.20 40.41 56.30
N GLU A 20 -22.89 40.47 56.49
CA GLU A 20 -21.97 39.36 56.17
C GLU A 20 -22.33 38.06 56.90
N LYS A 21 -22.99 38.17 58.06
CA LYS A 21 -23.57 37.05 58.80
C LYS A 21 -24.70 36.34 58.03
N ASN A 22 -25.48 37.07 57.22
CA ASN A 22 -26.53 36.52 56.35
C ASN A 22 -25.91 35.80 55.14
N THR A 23 -24.80 36.30 54.60
CA THR A 23 -24.05 35.64 53.52
C THR A 23 -23.47 34.30 53.98
N GLN A 24 -22.84 34.25 55.15
CA GLN A 24 -22.29 33.01 55.72
C GLN A 24 -23.39 32.00 56.08
N HIS A 25 -24.55 32.46 56.57
CA HIS A 25 -25.69 31.59 56.84
C HIS A 25 -26.28 30.98 55.56
N THR A 26 -26.32 31.75 54.46
CA THR A 26 -26.88 31.29 53.18
C THR A 26 -25.92 30.30 52.50
N LEU A 27 -24.62 30.53 52.59
CA LEU A 27 -23.60 29.60 52.09
C LEU A 27 -23.60 28.26 52.86
N LYS A 28 -23.80 28.29 54.19
CA LYS A 28 -23.96 27.05 54.98
C LYS A 28 -25.24 26.28 54.64
N MET A 29 -26.32 26.96 54.24
CA MET A 29 -27.52 26.30 53.74
C MET A 29 -27.29 25.64 52.36
N MET A 30 -26.58 26.32 51.44
CA MET A 30 -26.29 25.76 50.11
C MET A 30 -25.29 24.59 50.13
N ARG A 31 -24.40 24.54 51.12
CA ARG A 31 -23.49 23.41 51.35
C ARG A 31 -24.15 22.21 52.04
N GLY A 32 -25.43 22.30 52.38
CA GLY A 32 -26.17 21.22 53.05
C GLY A 32 -25.80 21.05 54.54
N GLU A 33 -25.03 21.96 55.12
CA GLU A 33 -24.60 21.92 56.53
C GLU A 33 -25.74 22.28 57.50
N ILE A 34 -26.86 22.81 56.98
CA ILE A 34 -28.06 23.15 57.74
C ILE A 34 -29.29 22.56 57.02
N PRO A 35 -30.06 21.64 57.64
CA PRO A 35 -31.28 21.12 57.04
C PRO A 35 -32.38 22.19 57.02
N VAL A 36 -32.76 22.64 55.82
CA VAL A 36 -33.76 23.71 55.67
C VAL A 36 -35.18 23.15 55.80
N LYS A 37 -35.89 23.51 56.87
CA LYS A 37 -37.33 23.22 57.03
C LYS A 37 -38.15 24.16 56.14
N LYS A 38 -39.04 23.57 55.33
CA LYS A 38 -40.03 24.22 54.44
C LYS A 38 -40.67 25.47 55.05
N ARG A 39 -40.50 26.63 54.38
CA ARG A 39 -41.54 27.66 54.08
C ARG A 39 -40.87 28.94 53.55
N TYR A 40 -40.74 29.08 52.23
CA TYR A 40 -40.72 30.39 51.58
C TYR A 40 -42.10 30.62 50.95
N SER A 41 -42.67 31.82 51.12
CA SER A 41 -44.01 32.13 50.63
C SER A 41 -44.01 32.14 49.11
N LEU A 42 -45.05 31.54 48.52
CA LEU A 42 -45.27 31.44 47.07
C LEU A 42 -45.07 32.78 46.33
N ALA A 43 -45.31 33.90 47.02
CA ALA A 43 -45.13 35.25 46.51
C ALA A 43 -43.66 35.64 46.24
N LEU A 44 -42.70 35.16 47.03
CA LEU A 44 -41.27 35.45 46.80
C LEU A 44 -40.73 34.65 45.60
N VAL A 45 -41.23 33.43 45.41
CA VAL A 45 -40.90 32.57 44.27
C VAL A 45 -41.53 33.14 42.98
N LEU A 46 -42.76 33.66 43.05
CA LEU A 46 -43.42 34.33 41.92
C LEU A 46 -42.75 35.67 41.56
N ALA A 47 -42.31 36.46 42.54
CA ALA A 47 -41.58 37.70 42.28
C ALA A 47 -40.20 37.44 41.67
N ALA A 48 -39.48 36.40 42.12
CA ALA A 48 -38.23 35.96 41.51
C ALA A 48 -38.44 35.40 40.10
N MET A 49 -39.52 34.64 39.86
CA MET A 49 -39.87 34.19 38.50
C MET A 49 -40.27 35.33 37.58
N LEU A 50 -41.03 36.33 38.05
CA LEU A 50 -41.40 37.49 37.23
C LEU A 50 -40.21 38.42 36.95
N LEU A 51 -39.23 38.51 37.86
CA LEU A 51 -37.95 39.18 37.63
C LEU A 51 -37.03 38.40 36.67
N LEU A 52 -37.07 37.06 36.70
CA LEU A 52 -36.36 36.21 35.74
C LEU A 52 -37.02 36.21 34.35
N VAL A 53 -38.35 36.31 34.27
CA VAL A 53 -39.11 36.39 33.01
C VAL A 53 -39.13 37.80 32.42
N SER A 54 -38.81 38.85 33.18
CA SER A 54 -38.59 40.20 32.63
C SER A 54 -37.16 40.43 32.12
N LEU A 55 -36.20 39.56 32.49
CA LEU A 55 -34.88 39.46 31.88
C LEU A 55 -34.86 38.62 30.59
N THR A 56 -35.94 37.89 30.27
CA THR A 56 -36.14 37.29 28.93
C THR A 56 -36.77 38.28 27.95
N THR A 57 -36.28 39.51 27.92
CA THR A 57 -36.46 40.40 26.79
C THR A 57 -35.41 40.02 25.75
N LEU A 58 -35.79 39.15 24.80
CA LEU A 58 -35.11 38.93 23.52
C LEU A 58 -33.57 39.01 23.58
N ALA A 59 -32.91 37.94 24.04
CA ALA A 59 -31.70 37.55 23.35
C ALA A 59 -32.16 37.13 21.95
N ILE A 60 -32.19 38.09 21.01
CA ILE A 60 -32.12 37.75 19.59
C ILE A 60 -30.79 37.01 19.49
N THR A 61 -30.83 35.68 19.53
CA THR A 61 -29.61 34.90 19.36
C THR A 61 -29.09 35.25 17.98
N ASN A 62 -27.79 35.51 17.85
CA ASN A 62 -27.17 35.85 16.56
C ASN A 62 -27.36 34.72 15.52
N TRP A 63 -27.89 33.58 15.96
CA TRP A 63 -28.22 32.39 15.20
C TRP A 63 -29.04 32.66 13.94
N ASP A 64 -30.16 33.39 13.98
CA ASP A 64 -30.98 33.60 12.77
C ASP A 64 -30.23 34.41 11.68
N THR A 65 -29.29 35.26 12.12
CA THR A 65 -28.43 36.06 11.22
C THR A 65 -27.25 35.25 10.72
N LEU A 66 -26.64 34.43 11.58
CA LEU A 66 -25.52 33.55 11.25
C LEU A 66 -25.94 32.33 10.42
N LYS A 67 -27.15 31.79 10.62
CA LYS A 67 -27.70 30.66 9.88
C LYS A 67 -27.72 30.93 8.37
N ASN A 68 -28.23 32.10 7.98
CA ASN A 68 -28.24 32.51 6.56
C ASN A 68 -26.82 32.68 6.01
N PHE A 69 -25.89 33.12 6.83
CA PHE A 69 -24.48 33.19 6.46
C PHE A 69 -23.89 31.80 6.28
N PHE A 70 -24.11 30.87 7.23
CA PHE A 70 -23.64 29.49 7.15
C PHE A 70 -24.26 28.74 5.97
N GLU A 71 -25.55 28.90 5.68
CA GLU A 71 -26.16 28.33 4.47
C GLU A 71 -25.45 28.81 3.18
N VAL A 72 -25.04 30.08 3.13
CA VAL A 72 -24.22 30.59 2.02
C VAL A 72 -22.83 29.96 2.05
N VAL A 73 -22.17 29.90 3.21
CA VAL A 73 -20.83 29.30 3.36
C VAL A 73 -20.80 27.82 2.97
N CYS A 74 -21.74 27.00 3.44
CA CYS A 74 -21.85 25.57 3.11
C CYS A 74 -22.08 25.33 1.61
N THR A 75 -22.77 26.24 0.91
CA THR A 75 -22.88 26.15 -0.56
C THR A 75 -21.61 26.63 -1.28
N MET A 76 -20.80 27.47 -0.65
CA MET A 76 -19.56 28.01 -1.19
C MET A 76 -18.33 27.12 -0.91
N ASP A 77 -18.43 26.22 0.06
CA ASP A 77 -17.52 25.09 0.33
C ASP A 77 -17.33 24.15 -0.90
N THR A 78 -18.11 24.39 -1.96
CA THR A 78 -17.98 23.71 -3.25
C THR A 78 -16.72 24.09 -4.06
N THR A 79 -15.92 25.08 -3.64
CA THR A 79 -14.79 25.62 -4.45
C THR A 79 -13.52 25.93 -3.63
N GLY A 80 -13.06 25.00 -2.79
CA GLY A 80 -11.96 25.14 -1.83
C GLY A 80 -10.78 26.11 -2.10
N GLU A 81 -10.24 26.64 -1.00
CA GLU A 81 -9.24 27.71 -0.82
C GLU A 81 -9.65 29.13 -1.23
N LEU A 82 -9.70 30.06 -0.25
CA LEU A 82 -9.89 31.50 -0.45
C LEU A 82 -8.96 32.07 -1.55
N ALA A 83 -7.72 31.57 -1.65
CA ALA A 83 -6.75 31.99 -2.65
C ALA A 83 -7.16 31.64 -4.09
N ARG A 84 -8.01 30.62 -4.27
CA ARG A 84 -8.48 30.11 -5.57
C ARG A 84 -9.95 30.44 -5.85
N TRP A 85 -10.63 31.08 -4.92
CA TRP A 85 -11.98 31.58 -5.13
C TRP A 85 -12.00 32.60 -6.27
N SER A 86 -13.03 32.49 -7.10
CA SER A 86 -13.30 33.48 -8.12
C SER A 86 -13.52 34.85 -7.48
N ASP A 87 -13.30 35.92 -8.24
CA ASP A 87 -13.60 37.26 -7.76
C ASP A 87 -15.10 37.41 -7.37
N GLU A 88 -15.99 36.67 -8.03
CA GLU A 88 -17.42 36.57 -7.70
C GLU A 88 -17.65 35.93 -6.33
N ASP A 89 -16.99 34.82 -6.03
CA ASP A 89 -17.15 34.12 -4.75
C ASP A 89 -16.58 34.94 -3.59
N LYS A 90 -15.44 35.62 -3.79
CA LYS A 90 -14.89 36.53 -2.78
C LYS A 90 -15.88 37.65 -2.43
N VAL A 91 -16.49 38.26 -3.43
CA VAL A 91 -17.50 39.32 -3.23
C VAL A 91 -18.80 38.75 -2.64
N LYS A 92 -19.23 37.55 -3.04
CA LYS A 92 -20.41 36.87 -2.51
C LYS A 92 -20.25 36.52 -1.03
N PHE A 93 -19.11 35.97 -0.64
CA PHE A 93 -18.79 35.63 0.74
C PHE A 93 -18.71 36.89 1.61
N PHE A 94 -17.99 37.92 1.14
CA PHE A 94 -17.97 39.23 1.78
C PHE A 94 -19.37 39.80 1.95
N THR A 95 -20.24 39.69 0.95
CA THR A 95 -21.63 40.17 1.02
C THR A 95 -22.44 39.40 2.07
N ALA A 96 -22.20 38.10 2.21
CA ALA A 96 -22.83 37.27 3.24
C ALA A 96 -22.33 37.65 4.65
N MET A 97 -21.01 37.84 4.82
CA MET A 97 -20.42 38.36 6.06
C MET A 97 -21.01 39.73 6.42
N ASP A 98 -21.18 40.60 5.42
CA ASP A 98 -21.68 41.95 5.61
C ASP A 98 -23.15 41.98 6.04
N LYS A 99 -23.99 41.14 5.42
CA LYS A 99 -25.38 40.93 5.81
C LYS A 99 -25.50 40.34 7.21
N ALA A 100 -24.54 39.50 7.60
CA ALA A 100 -24.46 38.94 8.95
C ALA A 100 -23.87 39.89 10.00
N GLY A 101 -23.47 41.11 9.61
CA GLY A 101 -22.89 42.10 10.51
C GLY A 101 -21.45 41.80 10.95
N LEU A 102 -20.76 40.87 10.28
CA LEU A 102 -19.40 40.44 10.59
C LEU A 102 -18.31 41.38 10.04
N VAL A 103 -18.71 42.34 9.21
CA VAL A 103 -17.81 43.27 8.51
C VAL A 103 -17.77 44.63 9.21
N LYS A 104 -16.57 45.06 9.62
CA LYS A 104 -16.35 46.41 10.14
C LYS A 104 -16.41 47.43 9.01
N LYS A 105 -17.15 48.53 9.20
CA LYS A 105 -17.25 49.61 8.21
C LYS A 105 -15.94 50.40 8.10
N ASP A 106 -15.17 50.15 7.05
CA ASP A 106 -13.95 50.86 6.65
C ASP A 106 -13.87 51.08 5.12
N GLU A 107 -12.78 51.68 4.64
CA GLU A 107 -12.58 51.97 3.21
C GLU A 107 -12.55 50.70 2.33
N HIS A 108 -12.10 49.56 2.86
CA HIS A 108 -12.14 48.28 2.14
C HIS A 108 -13.57 47.76 2.02
N SER A 109 -14.38 47.88 3.08
CA SER A 109 -15.80 47.51 3.05
C SER A 109 -16.61 48.37 2.07
N LYS A 110 -16.29 49.68 1.96
CA LYS A 110 -16.90 50.57 0.97
C LYS A 110 -16.52 50.17 -0.46
N THR A 111 -15.23 49.87 -0.66
CA THR A 111 -14.71 49.44 -1.97
C THR A 111 -15.33 48.12 -2.43
N ALA A 112 -15.51 47.14 -1.53
CA ALA A 112 -16.12 45.86 -1.88
C ALA A 112 -17.63 45.97 -2.22
N ARG A 113 -18.35 46.91 -1.58
CA ARG A 113 -19.78 47.17 -1.82
C ARG A 113 -20.08 48.05 -3.04
N ASP A 114 -19.09 48.78 -3.56
CA ASP A 114 -19.31 49.71 -4.66
C ASP A 114 -19.46 48.96 -5.98
N GLU A 115 -20.71 48.71 -6.38
CA GLU A 115 -21.06 48.01 -7.63
C GLU A 115 -20.63 48.78 -8.89
N THR A 116 -20.23 50.05 -8.77
CA THR A 116 -19.71 50.84 -9.90
C THR A 116 -18.23 50.57 -10.18
N LEU A 117 -17.52 49.87 -9.29
CA LEU A 117 -16.13 49.47 -9.46
C LEU A 117 -15.99 48.10 -10.16
N PRO A 118 -14.87 47.86 -10.89
CA PRO A 118 -14.59 46.55 -11.47
C PRO A 118 -14.58 45.43 -10.44
N LEU A 119 -15.13 44.26 -10.82
CA LEU A 119 -15.24 43.08 -9.97
C LEU A 119 -13.92 42.72 -9.27
N ALA A 120 -12.81 42.67 -10.01
CA ALA A 120 -11.49 42.38 -9.45
C ALA A 120 -11.07 43.36 -8.32
N ARG A 121 -11.40 44.65 -8.45
CA ARG A 121 -11.07 45.65 -7.42
C ARG A 121 -11.92 45.47 -6.17
N ARG A 122 -13.19 45.08 -6.34
CA ARG A 122 -14.11 44.75 -5.23
C ARG A 122 -13.68 43.45 -4.54
N ALA A 123 -13.27 42.45 -5.33
CA ALA A 123 -12.80 41.16 -4.84
C ALA A 123 -11.49 41.28 -4.05
N MET A 124 -10.52 42.08 -4.51
CA MET A 124 -9.30 42.35 -3.74
C MET A 124 -9.61 43.01 -2.38
N ALA A 125 -10.58 43.92 -2.34
CA ALA A 125 -11.00 44.55 -1.09
C ALA A 125 -11.73 43.55 -0.17
N ALA A 126 -12.59 42.69 -0.72
CA ALA A 126 -13.23 41.59 0.00
C ALA A 126 -12.20 40.61 0.58
N ASP A 127 -11.23 40.18 -0.22
CA ASP A 127 -10.16 39.24 0.13
C ASP A 127 -9.37 39.70 1.36
N LEU A 128 -8.96 40.97 1.38
CA LEU A 128 -8.27 41.57 2.54
C LEU A 128 -9.10 41.52 3.82
N MET A 129 -10.43 41.65 3.71
CA MET A 129 -11.31 41.60 4.88
C MET A 129 -11.55 40.18 5.37
N ILE A 130 -11.69 39.24 4.45
CA ILE A 130 -11.86 37.81 4.76
C ILE A 130 -10.58 37.27 5.40
N ALA A 131 -9.43 37.51 4.78
CA ALA A 131 -8.12 37.06 5.27
C ALA A 131 -7.76 37.66 6.64
N LYS A 132 -8.20 38.88 6.92
CA LYS A 132 -7.99 39.51 8.23
C LYS A 132 -8.79 38.84 9.35
N ARG A 133 -9.95 38.25 9.03
CA ARG A 133 -10.84 37.63 10.02
C ARG A 133 -10.53 36.16 10.24
N TYR A 134 -10.40 35.38 9.16
CA TYR A 134 -10.22 33.93 9.22
C TYR A 134 -8.78 33.47 8.96
N GLY A 135 -7.88 34.40 8.62
CA GLY A 135 -6.51 34.11 8.21
C GLY A 135 -6.36 33.99 6.69
N ALA A 136 -5.13 34.11 6.21
CA ALA A 136 -4.79 33.96 4.79
C ALA A 136 -4.59 32.48 4.35
N ASN A 137 -4.74 31.54 5.29
CA ASN A 137 -4.60 30.10 5.07
C ASN A 137 -5.95 29.45 4.74
N TYR A 138 -5.93 28.16 4.41
CA TYR A 138 -7.14 27.37 4.20
C TYR A 138 -8.05 27.43 5.44
N PHE A 139 -9.35 27.61 5.21
CA PHE A 139 -10.42 27.42 6.17
C PHE A 139 -11.65 26.87 5.42
N ASP A 140 -12.37 25.96 6.05
CA ASP A 140 -13.61 25.35 5.54
C ASP A 140 -14.86 25.92 6.25
N SER A 141 -16.05 25.44 5.86
CA SER A 141 -17.30 25.87 6.50
C SER A 141 -17.29 25.58 8.00
N MET A 142 -16.75 24.43 8.42
CA MET A 142 -16.65 24.04 9.84
C MET A 142 -15.75 24.98 10.64
N THR A 143 -14.65 25.46 10.03
CA THR A 143 -13.76 26.45 10.63
C THR A 143 -14.47 27.79 10.81
N VAL A 144 -15.23 28.23 9.81
CA VAL A 144 -16.01 29.48 9.88
C VAL A 144 -17.12 29.37 10.92
N GLU A 145 -17.84 28.25 10.95
CA GLU A 145 -18.90 27.97 11.92
C GLU A 145 -18.37 27.97 13.36
N ASN A 146 -17.26 27.27 13.61
CA ASN A 146 -16.64 27.24 14.93
C ASN A 146 -16.05 28.59 15.35
N HIS A 147 -15.58 29.40 14.39
CA HIS A 147 -15.05 30.74 14.67
C HIS A 147 -16.16 31.75 15.00
N GLU A 148 -17.28 31.71 14.28
CA GLU A 148 -18.38 32.66 14.43
C GLU A 148 -19.44 32.24 15.45
N PHE A 149 -19.53 30.94 15.73
CA PHE A 149 -20.50 30.36 16.63
C PHE A 149 -19.89 29.22 17.45
N PRO A 150 -18.88 29.50 18.30
CA PRO A 150 -18.15 28.49 19.05
C PRO A 150 -19.08 27.75 20.03
N GLU A 151 -18.93 26.42 20.11
CA GLU A 151 -19.77 25.54 20.93
C GLU A 151 -19.86 25.99 22.40
N GLN A 152 -18.76 26.51 22.95
CA GLN A 152 -18.68 26.93 24.35
C GLN A 152 -19.50 28.19 24.66
N GLU A 153 -19.90 28.95 23.64
CA GLU A 153 -20.68 30.18 23.79
C GLU A 153 -22.17 29.98 23.48
N ARG A 154 -22.56 28.77 23.05
CA ARG A 154 -23.94 28.44 22.67
C ARG A 154 -24.81 28.21 23.91
N THR A 155 -26.02 28.76 23.89
CA THR A 155 -27.04 28.34 24.86
C THR A 155 -27.57 26.94 24.49
N PRO A 156 -28.21 26.21 25.42
CA PRO A 156 -28.83 24.92 25.08
C PRO A 156 -29.83 24.99 23.92
N ALA A 157 -30.57 26.10 23.80
CA ALA A 157 -31.50 26.33 22.70
C ALA A 157 -30.78 26.61 21.36
N ASP A 158 -29.66 27.32 21.40
CA ASP A 158 -28.82 27.55 20.24
C ASP A 158 -28.18 26.24 19.73
N GLN A 159 -27.75 25.37 20.63
CA GLN A 159 -27.20 24.07 20.27
C GLN A 159 -28.26 23.17 19.61
N GLU A 160 -29.48 23.10 20.17
CA GLU A 160 -30.56 22.29 19.58
C GLU A 160 -30.97 22.79 18.18
N ASN A 161 -30.97 24.11 17.98
CA ASN A 161 -31.23 24.72 16.68
C ASN A 161 -30.09 24.49 15.68
N TYR A 162 -28.83 24.55 16.14
CA TYR A 162 -27.65 24.22 15.34
C TYR A 162 -27.69 22.76 14.89
N ASP A 163 -27.88 21.81 15.82
CA ASP A 163 -27.91 20.38 15.53
C ASP A 163 -29.01 20.01 14.52
N THR A 164 -30.16 20.68 14.62
CA THR A 164 -31.27 20.48 13.67
C THR A 164 -30.91 21.01 12.28
N TRP A 165 -30.34 22.21 12.20
CA TRP A 165 -29.90 22.81 10.93
C TRP A 165 -28.76 22.03 10.27
N ASP A 166 -27.77 21.61 11.04
CA ASP A 166 -26.61 20.85 10.56
C ASP A 166 -27.08 19.52 9.95
N ARG A 167 -27.93 18.77 10.66
CA ARG A 167 -28.53 17.53 10.13
C ARG A 167 -29.30 17.76 8.83
N GLU A 168 -30.19 18.75 8.78
CA GLU A 168 -30.99 19.04 7.57
C GLU A 168 -30.12 19.51 6.40
N THR A 169 -29.07 20.28 6.68
CA THR A 169 -28.15 20.80 5.66
C THR A 169 -27.28 19.68 5.12
N ASN A 170 -26.72 18.83 5.98
CA ASN A 170 -25.95 17.65 5.58
C ASN A 170 -26.79 16.68 4.74
N GLU A 171 -28.05 16.43 5.10
CA GLU A 171 -28.96 15.61 4.28
C GLU A 171 -29.21 16.22 2.90
N LYS A 172 -29.46 17.54 2.82
CA LYS A 172 -29.67 18.24 1.54
C LYS A 172 -28.41 18.24 0.68
N MET A 173 -27.24 18.50 1.27
CA MET A 173 -25.96 18.52 0.56
C MET A 173 -25.59 17.12 0.06
N ASN A 174 -25.76 16.08 0.88
CA ASN A 174 -25.54 14.70 0.46
C ASN A 174 -26.44 14.30 -0.71
N ALA A 175 -27.72 14.69 -0.69
CA ALA A 175 -28.66 14.43 -1.79
C ALA A 175 -28.28 15.19 -3.09
N LEU A 176 -27.85 16.44 -2.95
CA LEU A 176 -27.39 17.26 -4.08
C LEU A 176 -26.10 16.69 -4.69
N PHE A 177 -25.12 16.34 -3.87
CA PHE A 177 -23.86 15.77 -4.33
C PHE A 177 -24.03 14.37 -4.93
N SER A 178 -24.91 13.54 -4.38
CA SER A 178 -25.17 12.20 -4.94
C SER A 178 -25.87 12.21 -6.30
N SER A 179 -26.44 13.34 -6.75
CA SER A 179 -27.24 13.43 -7.98
C SER A 179 -26.56 14.19 -9.13
N LEU A 180 -25.41 14.82 -8.90
CA LEU A 180 -24.68 15.60 -9.90
C LEU A 180 -23.44 14.86 -10.41
N PRO A 181 -23.15 14.88 -11.72
CA PRO A 181 -21.88 14.39 -12.27
C PRO A 181 -20.68 15.10 -11.65
N VAL A 182 -19.57 14.39 -11.51
CA VAL A 182 -18.33 14.98 -10.96
C VAL A 182 -17.74 16.00 -11.94
N ASN A 183 -17.40 17.19 -11.42
CA ASN A 183 -16.65 18.23 -12.14
C ASN A 183 -15.20 18.29 -11.61
N GLU A 184 -14.29 18.99 -12.31
CA GLU A 184 -12.86 19.04 -11.94
C GLU A 184 -12.61 19.52 -10.50
N THR A 185 -13.37 20.51 -10.03
CA THR A 185 -13.26 21.05 -8.67
C THR A 185 -13.68 20.03 -7.61
N ARG A 186 -14.77 19.31 -7.85
CA ARG A 186 -15.26 18.25 -6.97
C ARG A 186 -14.31 17.06 -6.96
N LEU A 187 -13.77 16.69 -8.11
CA LEU A 187 -12.79 15.62 -8.23
C LEU A 187 -11.56 15.91 -7.37
N TYR A 188 -11.07 17.16 -7.41
CA TYR A 188 -9.96 17.60 -6.57
C TYR A 188 -10.29 17.51 -5.08
N ARG A 189 -11.45 18.02 -4.65
CA ARG A 189 -11.89 17.94 -3.25
C ARG A 189 -11.99 16.50 -2.78
N ASP A 190 -12.67 15.65 -3.53
CA ASP A 190 -12.86 14.23 -3.17
C ASP A 190 -11.49 13.53 -3.13
N THR A 191 -10.57 13.86 -4.04
CA THR A 191 -9.16 13.41 -3.98
C THR A 191 -8.45 13.83 -2.70
N LEU A 192 -8.60 15.09 -2.27
CA LEU A 192 -7.99 15.58 -1.04
C LEU A 192 -8.59 14.96 0.22
N SER A 193 -9.93 14.80 0.25
CA SER A 193 -10.62 14.12 1.35
C SER A 193 -10.14 12.68 1.46
N HIS A 194 -10.04 11.97 0.33
CA HIS A 194 -9.56 10.60 0.32
C HIS A 194 -8.07 10.50 0.62
N LEU A 195 -7.24 11.47 0.24
CA LEU A 195 -5.84 11.55 0.69
C LEU A 195 -5.74 11.61 2.22
N THR A 196 -6.63 12.36 2.88
CA THR A 196 -6.66 12.47 4.35
C THR A 196 -7.35 11.28 5.04
N GLU A 197 -8.14 10.49 4.31
CA GLU A 197 -8.78 9.27 4.81
C GLU A 197 -7.91 8.01 4.57
N ILE A 198 -7.12 7.97 3.49
CA ILE A 198 -6.25 6.85 3.08
C ILE A 198 -4.87 6.97 3.77
N GLY A 199 -4.91 7.24 5.08
CA GLY A 199 -3.75 7.53 5.92
C GLY A 199 -3.69 9.01 6.35
N ASP A 200 -2.93 9.31 7.41
CA ASP A 200 -2.75 10.68 7.89
C ASP A 200 -1.84 11.46 6.93
N PHE A 201 -2.38 11.93 5.79
CA PHE A 201 -1.67 12.82 4.89
C PHE A 201 -1.58 14.21 5.54
N PRO A 202 -0.37 14.76 5.81
CA PRO A 202 -0.29 15.99 6.58
C PRO A 202 -0.84 17.16 5.75
N VAL A 203 -1.66 17.99 6.37
CA VAL A 203 -2.48 19.01 5.72
C VAL A 203 -1.62 20.03 4.96
N GLU A 204 -0.39 20.27 5.40
CA GLU A 204 0.55 21.17 4.73
C GLU A 204 1.07 20.66 3.37
N PHE A 205 0.95 19.36 3.07
CA PHE A 205 1.39 18.78 1.79
C PHE A 205 0.34 18.89 0.69
N ILE A 206 -0.93 19.14 1.06
CA ILE A 206 -2.08 19.17 0.16
C ILE A 206 -1.89 20.17 -1.00
N ARG A 207 -1.21 21.30 -0.74
CA ARG A 207 -0.96 22.36 -1.73
C ARG A 207 0.03 21.96 -2.82
N ASP A 208 0.89 21.00 -2.52
CA ASP A 208 1.94 20.54 -3.41
C ASP A 208 1.48 19.33 -4.26
N VAL A 209 0.31 18.76 -3.93
CA VAL A 209 -0.30 17.67 -4.69
C VAL A 209 -0.97 18.21 -5.96
N LYS A 210 -0.51 17.68 -7.10
CA LYS A 210 -1.13 17.86 -8.42
C LYS A 210 -2.04 16.67 -8.69
N VAL A 211 -3.20 16.91 -9.29
CA VAL A 211 -4.16 15.86 -9.63
C VAL A 211 -4.38 15.82 -11.14
N LYS A 212 -4.40 14.62 -11.71
CA LYS A 212 -4.87 14.33 -13.07
C LYS A 212 -5.99 13.32 -12.99
N SER A 213 -6.85 13.30 -14.00
CA SER A 213 -7.92 12.32 -14.07
C SER A 213 -8.30 11.93 -15.48
N THR A 214 -8.83 10.72 -15.60
CA THR A 214 -9.36 10.17 -16.85
C THR A 214 -10.67 9.46 -16.55
N PHE A 215 -11.72 9.72 -17.32
CA PHE A 215 -12.99 9.01 -17.21
C PHE A 215 -13.11 7.90 -18.25
N ASP A 216 -13.36 6.69 -17.79
CA ASP A 216 -13.70 5.54 -18.62
C ASP A 216 -15.23 5.43 -18.75
N LYS A 217 -15.71 5.57 -19.99
CA LYS A 217 -17.14 5.51 -20.32
C LYS A 217 -17.72 4.11 -20.27
N GLU A 218 -16.92 3.07 -20.47
CA GLU A 218 -17.40 1.69 -20.45
C GLU A 218 -17.61 1.22 -19.01
N THR A 219 -16.63 1.47 -18.15
CA THR A 219 -16.71 1.09 -16.74
C THR A 219 -17.43 2.12 -15.87
N LYS A 220 -17.70 3.32 -16.41
CA LYS A 220 -18.30 4.47 -15.70
C LYS A 220 -17.48 4.87 -14.46
N ARG A 221 -16.16 4.89 -14.61
CA ARG A 221 -15.21 5.16 -13.52
C ARG A 221 -14.26 6.28 -13.88
N TRP A 222 -13.89 7.06 -12.87
CA TRP A 222 -12.75 7.95 -12.94
C TRP A 222 -11.51 7.25 -12.40
N THR A 223 -10.42 7.29 -13.15
CA THR A 223 -9.07 7.05 -12.64
C THR A 223 -8.46 8.38 -12.26
N ILE A 224 -8.04 8.51 -11.02
CA ILE A 224 -7.41 9.71 -10.47
C ILE A 224 -5.95 9.42 -10.18
N THR A 225 -5.07 10.32 -10.62
CA THR A 225 -3.63 10.27 -10.33
C THR A 225 -3.27 11.48 -9.49
N ALA A 226 -2.92 11.23 -8.22
CA ALA A 226 -2.35 12.24 -7.33
C ALA A 226 -0.82 12.21 -7.44
N MET A 227 -0.18 13.37 -7.53
CA MET A 227 1.26 13.50 -7.79
C MET A 227 1.89 14.58 -6.90
N ILE A 228 3.05 14.32 -6.31
CA ILE A 228 3.83 15.31 -5.56
C ILE A 228 5.31 15.25 -5.98
N ASP A 229 6.01 16.38 -5.94
CA ASP A 229 7.45 16.41 -6.22
C ASP A 229 8.22 15.57 -5.20
N LYS A 230 9.08 14.66 -5.67
CA LYS A 230 9.79 13.70 -4.82
C LYS A 230 10.76 14.39 -3.86
N ALA A 231 11.51 15.38 -4.32
CA ALA A 231 12.49 16.06 -3.48
C ALA A 231 11.77 16.83 -2.36
N LEU A 232 10.68 17.51 -2.71
CA LEU A 232 9.82 18.22 -1.76
C LEU A 232 9.16 17.28 -0.74
N TYR A 233 8.66 16.13 -1.20
CA TYR A 233 8.07 15.11 -0.34
C TYR A 233 9.11 14.56 0.65
N MET A 234 10.29 14.18 0.16
CA MET A 234 11.35 13.59 0.99
C MET A 234 11.96 14.59 1.97
N GLU A 235 12.08 15.87 1.63
CA GLU A 235 12.51 16.92 2.57
C GLU A 235 11.55 17.03 3.76
N LYS A 236 10.24 16.99 3.47
CA LYS A 236 9.20 17.26 4.47
C LYS A 236 8.79 16.02 5.27
N VAL A 237 8.89 14.81 4.72
CA VAL A 237 8.55 13.54 5.39
C VAL A 237 9.57 13.11 6.45
N GLN A 238 10.79 13.67 6.46
CA GLN A 238 11.79 13.40 7.51
C GLN A 238 11.31 13.69 8.95
N HIS A 239 10.20 14.40 9.10
CA HIS A 239 9.59 14.73 10.39
C HIS A 239 8.34 13.89 10.73
N TYR A 240 7.99 12.91 9.90
CA TYR A 240 6.77 12.10 10.03
C TYR A 240 7.09 10.60 10.09
N ASP A 241 6.72 9.94 11.20
CA ASP A 241 6.94 8.50 11.45
C ASP A 241 5.88 7.58 10.79
N ARG A 242 5.01 8.10 9.90
CA ARG A 242 3.87 7.35 9.34
C ARG A 242 3.92 7.25 7.82
N MET A 243 3.44 6.12 7.29
CA MET A 243 3.29 5.90 5.85
C MET A 243 2.11 6.69 5.28
N THR A 244 2.32 7.37 4.15
CA THR A 244 1.27 8.00 3.35
C THR A 244 0.94 7.16 2.10
N ALA A 245 -0.15 7.48 1.40
CA ALA A 245 -0.49 6.83 0.13
C ALA A 245 0.63 6.94 -0.93
N PHE A 246 1.45 7.98 -0.90
CA PHE A 246 2.60 8.12 -1.80
C PHE A 246 3.74 7.12 -1.51
N ASN A 247 3.79 6.53 -0.30
CA ASN A 247 4.70 5.43 0.00
C ASN A 247 4.29 4.12 -0.69
N ALA A 248 3.00 3.92 -0.93
CA ALA A 248 2.44 2.76 -1.64
C ALA A 248 2.29 2.98 -3.15
N GLY A 249 2.63 4.18 -3.63
CA GLY A 249 2.52 4.60 -5.02
C GLY A 249 3.70 4.18 -5.91
N TYR A 250 3.90 4.92 -6.99
CA TYR A 250 4.93 4.75 -8.00
C TYR A 250 5.67 6.05 -8.26
N GLN A 251 6.83 5.97 -8.91
CA GLN A 251 7.59 7.14 -9.33
C GLN A 251 7.42 7.36 -10.84
N ASP A 252 7.07 8.58 -11.24
CA ASP A 252 7.07 9.03 -12.64
C ASP A 252 8.00 10.24 -12.78
N GLY A 253 9.22 10.00 -13.27
CA GLY A 253 10.28 11.00 -13.32
C GLY A 253 10.63 11.52 -11.91
N ASP A 254 10.47 12.82 -11.70
CA ASP A 254 10.72 13.50 -10.41
C ASP A 254 9.47 13.56 -9.52
N MET A 255 8.37 12.93 -9.91
CA MET A 255 7.12 12.92 -9.17
C MET A 255 6.91 11.56 -8.47
N LEU A 256 6.40 11.60 -7.24
CA LEU A 256 5.75 10.46 -6.60
C LEU A 256 4.27 10.53 -6.92
N CYS A 257 3.71 9.41 -7.36
CA CYS A 257 2.36 9.29 -7.87
C CYS A 257 1.64 8.14 -7.16
N PHE A 258 0.34 8.22 -6.98
CA PHE A 258 -0.48 7.04 -6.78
C PHE A 258 -1.85 7.27 -7.41
N ASP A 259 -2.49 6.15 -7.76
CA ASP A 259 -3.72 6.16 -8.52
C ASP A 259 -4.85 5.57 -7.68
N PHE A 260 -6.08 6.05 -7.89
CA PHE A 260 -7.27 5.47 -7.27
C PHE A 260 -8.52 5.68 -8.13
N TYR A 261 -9.58 4.96 -7.81
CA TYR A 261 -10.82 4.95 -8.58
C TYR A 261 -11.95 5.66 -7.85
N LEU A 262 -12.71 6.45 -8.60
CA LEU A 262 -14.02 6.94 -8.20
C LEU A 262 -15.09 6.43 -9.19
N ASP A 263 -16.33 6.25 -8.74
CA ASP A 263 -17.46 6.01 -9.65
C ASP A 263 -17.88 7.30 -10.39
N GLU A 264 -18.90 7.21 -11.26
CA GLU A 264 -19.41 8.37 -12.02
C GLU A 264 -19.94 9.53 -11.14
N PHE A 265 -20.16 9.29 -9.84
CA PHE A 265 -20.64 10.24 -8.85
C PHE A 265 -19.56 10.68 -7.84
N GLY A 266 -18.33 10.18 -7.96
CA GLY A 266 -17.20 10.56 -7.11
C GLY A 266 -17.05 9.70 -5.86
N GLN A 267 -17.79 8.59 -5.75
CA GLN A 267 -17.64 7.67 -4.63
C GLN A 267 -16.37 6.84 -4.80
N TYR A 268 -15.55 6.78 -3.74
CA TYR A 268 -14.32 6.01 -3.72
C TYR A 268 -14.57 4.50 -3.92
N LEU A 269 -13.86 3.93 -4.90
CA LEU A 269 -13.93 2.53 -5.27
C LEU A 269 -12.70 1.72 -4.86
N GLY A 270 -11.62 2.38 -4.44
CA GLY A 270 -10.35 1.74 -4.05
C GLY A 270 -9.12 2.37 -4.71
N MET A 271 -7.94 2.07 -4.17
CA MET A 271 -6.66 2.46 -4.80
C MET A 271 -6.36 1.54 -5.98
N LEU A 272 -5.76 2.11 -7.02
CA LEU A 272 -5.08 1.34 -8.04
C LEU A 272 -3.79 0.83 -7.43
N ASP A 273 -3.84 -0.41 -6.96
CA ASP A 273 -2.66 -1.10 -6.49
C ASP A 273 -1.81 -1.52 -7.70
N LEU A 274 -0.76 -0.74 -7.97
CA LEU A 274 0.22 -1.03 -9.03
C LEU A 274 1.07 -2.27 -8.70
N SER A 275 0.98 -2.80 -7.48
CA SER A 275 1.48 -4.13 -7.14
C SER A 275 0.60 -5.25 -7.70
N LEU A 276 -0.59 -4.97 -8.25
CA LEU A 276 -1.37 -5.96 -8.96
C LEU A 276 -0.87 -6.18 -10.38
N ALA A 277 -0.83 -7.43 -10.82
CA ALA A 277 -0.44 -7.81 -12.17
C ALA A 277 -1.28 -7.10 -13.26
N GLN A 278 -2.60 -6.97 -13.06
CA GLN A 278 -3.50 -6.30 -13.99
C GLN A 278 -3.10 -4.83 -14.24
N ALA A 279 -2.68 -4.13 -13.19
CA ALA A 279 -2.32 -2.72 -13.28
C ALA A 279 -0.99 -2.49 -14.02
N ARG A 280 -0.15 -3.53 -14.09
CA ARG A 280 1.12 -3.51 -14.84
C ARG A 280 1.00 -4.02 -16.28
N ALA A 281 -0.13 -4.60 -16.65
CA ALA A 281 -0.34 -5.18 -17.97
C ALA A 281 -0.36 -4.10 -19.08
N LYS A 282 0.36 -4.36 -20.17
CA LYS A 282 0.33 -3.59 -21.42
C LYS A 282 -0.45 -4.26 -22.54
N ILE A 283 -0.80 -5.54 -22.36
CA ILE A 283 -1.72 -6.27 -23.23
C ILE A 283 -2.90 -6.78 -22.41
N THR A 284 -4.05 -6.88 -23.06
CA THR A 284 -5.28 -7.42 -22.48
C THR A 284 -5.29 -8.95 -22.52
N LEU A 285 -6.18 -9.58 -21.73
CA LEU A 285 -6.44 -11.02 -21.83
C LEU A 285 -6.89 -11.42 -23.25
N GLN A 286 -7.68 -10.56 -23.92
CA GLN A 286 -8.14 -10.80 -25.29
C GLN A 286 -6.99 -10.79 -26.31
N GLU A 287 -6.01 -9.90 -26.15
CA GLU A 287 -4.82 -9.84 -27.01
C GLU A 287 -3.85 -11.00 -26.73
N ALA A 288 -3.74 -11.44 -25.47
CA ALA A 288 -2.85 -12.53 -25.07
C ALA A 288 -3.40 -13.93 -25.46
N LEU A 289 -4.72 -14.09 -25.53
CA LEU A 289 -5.37 -15.36 -25.84
C LEU A 289 -4.86 -16.08 -27.11
N PRO A 290 -4.79 -15.45 -28.30
CA PRO A 290 -4.29 -16.13 -29.49
C PRO A 290 -2.81 -16.54 -29.37
N LEU A 291 -2.02 -15.86 -28.55
CA LEU A 291 -0.64 -16.25 -28.24
C LEU A 291 -0.65 -17.51 -27.37
N ALA A 292 -1.55 -17.58 -26.39
CA ALA A 292 -1.69 -18.72 -25.51
C ALA A 292 -2.14 -19.99 -26.24
N GLU A 293 -3.18 -19.90 -27.08
CA GLU A 293 -3.69 -21.04 -27.87
C GLU A 293 -2.62 -21.55 -28.85
N LYS A 294 -1.96 -20.63 -29.56
CA LYS A 294 -0.86 -20.98 -30.45
C LYS A 294 0.28 -21.66 -29.70
N ALA A 295 0.61 -21.19 -28.49
CA ALA A 295 1.65 -21.80 -27.67
C ALA A 295 1.30 -23.23 -27.28
N LEU A 296 0.07 -23.49 -26.85
CA LEU A 296 -0.38 -24.85 -26.53
C LEU A 296 -0.30 -25.75 -27.75
N ILE A 297 -0.86 -25.34 -28.90
CA ILE A 297 -0.83 -26.15 -30.13
C ILE A 297 0.60 -26.51 -30.52
N VAL A 298 1.53 -25.55 -30.46
CA VAL A 298 2.93 -25.77 -30.85
C VAL A 298 3.70 -26.60 -29.82
N ARG A 299 3.52 -26.35 -28.51
CA ARG A 299 4.35 -26.95 -27.46
C ARG A 299 3.80 -28.29 -26.95
N THR A 300 2.49 -28.46 -26.90
CA THR A 300 1.84 -29.68 -26.39
C THR A 300 1.27 -30.56 -27.50
N GLY A 301 1.08 -30.01 -28.71
CA GLY A 301 0.46 -30.73 -29.83
C GLY A 301 -1.06 -30.87 -29.72
N VAL A 302 -1.69 -30.17 -28.76
CA VAL A 302 -3.16 -30.11 -28.66
C VAL A 302 -3.78 -29.49 -29.91
N THR A 303 -4.99 -29.92 -30.27
CA THR A 303 -5.71 -29.35 -31.42
C THR A 303 -6.61 -28.20 -30.97
N GLN A 304 -6.91 -27.27 -31.88
CA GLN A 304 -7.89 -26.20 -31.62
C GLN A 304 -9.26 -26.79 -31.24
N GLU A 305 -9.71 -27.85 -31.92
CA GLU A 305 -10.97 -28.52 -31.61
C GLU A 305 -11.01 -29.04 -30.16
N THR A 306 -9.89 -29.53 -29.64
CA THR A 306 -9.78 -29.94 -28.24
C THR A 306 -9.88 -28.75 -27.29
N LEU A 307 -9.19 -27.64 -27.59
CA LEU A 307 -9.26 -26.43 -26.75
C LEU A 307 -10.66 -25.82 -26.73
N ASP A 308 -11.33 -25.76 -27.88
CA ASP A 308 -12.69 -25.24 -28.03
C ASP A 308 -13.73 -26.07 -27.26
N GLY A 309 -13.43 -27.35 -27.00
CA GLY A 309 -14.25 -28.25 -26.19
C GLY A 309 -14.05 -28.13 -24.68
N LEU A 310 -13.08 -27.33 -24.22
CA LEU A 310 -12.78 -27.12 -22.80
C LEU A 310 -13.36 -25.79 -22.30
N SER A 311 -13.65 -25.73 -21.00
CA SER A 311 -13.94 -24.45 -20.36
C SER A 311 -12.64 -23.68 -20.12
N ARG A 312 -12.65 -22.37 -20.28
CA ARG A 312 -11.45 -21.53 -20.10
C ARG A 312 -11.66 -20.55 -18.96
N GLU A 313 -10.68 -20.49 -18.07
CA GLU A 313 -10.51 -19.47 -17.05
C GLU A 313 -9.35 -18.55 -17.46
N GLU A 314 -9.56 -17.24 -17.37
CA GLU A 314 -8.58 -16.23 -17.79
C GLU A 314 -8.53 -15.08 -16.76
N PHE A 315 -7.32 -14.71 -16.33
CA PHE A 315 -7.11 -13.67 -15.32
C PHE A 315 -5.67 -13.15 -15.36
N PHE A 316 -5.43 -12.01 -14.73
CA PHE A 316 -4.06 -11.51 -14.51
C PHE A 316 -3.47 -12.13 -13.26
N SER A 317 -2.21 -12.56 -13.32
CA SER A 317 -1.51 -13.22 -12.21
C SER A 317 -0.05 -12.75 -12.09
N GLU A 318 0.59 -13.13 -11.00
CA GLU A 318 2.04 -13.10 -10.89
C GLU A 318 2.63 -14.31 -11.60
N SER A 319 3.48 -14.07 -12.59
CA SER A 319 4.18 -15.13 -13.29
C SER A 319 5.21 -15.81 -12.41
N SER A 320 5.85 -16.82 -12.98
CA SER A 320 6.96 -17.51 -12.33
C SER A 320 8.34 -16.95 -12.69
N ILE A 321 8.40 -15.77 -13.33
CA ILE A 321 9.64 -15.05 -13.63
C ILE A 321 9.74 -13.85 -12.68
N TYR A 322 10.68 -13.90 -11.73
CA TYR A 322 11.02 -12.75 -10.89
C TYR A 322 11.86 -11.71 -11.67
N ASP A 323 11.39 -10.46 -11.72
CA ASP A 323 12.13 -9.31 -12.23
C ASP A 323 12.91 -8.68 -11.07
N THR A 324 14.23 -8.87 -11.06
CA THR A 324 15.10 -8.34 -10.02
C THR A 324 15.17 -6.81 -10.01
N ALA A 325 14.95 -6.14 -11.14
CA ALA A 325 14.96 -4.67 -11.20
C ALA A 325 13.72 -4.08 -10.52
N GLN A 326 12.60 -4.81 -10.52
CA GLN A 326 11.35 -4.42 -9.87
C GLN A 326 11.12 -5.11 -8.51
N GLY A 327 12.01 -6.04 -8.16
CA GLY A 327 11.89 -7.04 -7.10
C GLY A 327 10.50 -7.61 -6.89
N ARG A 328 9.93 -8.12 -7.97
CA ARG A 328 8.63 -8.80 -7.95
C ARG A 328 8.52 -9.74 -9.14
N PHE A 329 7.54 -10.61 -9.11
CA PHE A 329 7.20 -11.42 -10.27
C PHE A 329 6.64 -10.55 -11.41
N ARG A 330 6.93 -10.93 -12.65
CA ARG A 330 6.36 -10.25 -13.81
C ARG A 330 4.86 -10.51 -13.87
N ALA A 331 4.10 -9.51 -14.25
CA ALA A 331 2.68 -9.67 -14.50
C ALA A 331 2.45 -10.62 -15.69
N ALA A 332 1.48 -11.52 -15.57
CA ALA A 332 1.08 -12.45 -16.62
C ALA A 332 -0.43 -12.42 -16.88
N CYS A 333 -0.80 -12.68 -18.14
CA CYS A 333 -2.11 -13.14 -18.55
C CYS A 333 -2.11 -14.67 -18.45
N THR A 334 -2.86 -15.21 -17.49
CA THR A 334 -2.95 -16.65 -17.24
C THR A 334 -4.22 -17.23 -17.85
N PHE A 335 -4.07 -18.39 -18.50
CA PHE A 335 -5.16 -19.15 -19.08
C PHE A 335 -5.13 -20.58 -18.58
N ILE A 336 -6.24 -21.04 -18.01
CA ILE A 336 -6.43 -22.43 -17.56
C ILE A 336 -7.59 -23.04 -18.34
N TYR A 337 -7.30 -24.10 -19.09
CA TYR A 337 -8.32 -24.88 -19.79
C TYR A 337 -8.72 -26.06 -18.92
N ARG A 338 -10.01 -26.18 -18.62
CA ARG A 338 -10.56 -27.18 -17.71
C ARG A 338 -11.53 -28.10 -18.41
N ASP A 339 -11.51 -29.37 -18.01
CA ASP A 339 -12.48 -30.36 -18.46
C ASP A 339 -13.88 -30.14 -17.86
N LEU A 340 -14.84 -31.00 -18.22
CA LEU A 340 -16.22 -30.93 -17.74
C LEU A 340 -16.37 -31.14 -16.22
N GLN A 341 -15.32 -31.65 -15.55
CA GLN A 341 -15.30 -31.88 -14.11
C GLN A 341 -14.62 -30.72 -13.37
N GLY A 342 -14.09 -29.74 -14.09
CA GLY A 342 -13.41 -28.56 -13.55
C GLY A 342 -11.92 -28.76 -13.30
N PHE A 343 -11.36 -29.92 -13.68
CA PHE A 343 -9.92 -30.17 -13.53
C PHE A 343 -9.15 -29.43 -14.62
N GLY A 344 -8.05 -28.79 -14.22
CA GLY A 344 -7.15 -28.14 -15.16
C GLY A 344 -6.46 -29.19 -16.06
N VAL A 345 -6.56 -28.98 -17.36
CA VAL A 345 -5.92 -29.80 -18.40
C VAL A 345 -4.70 -29.08 -18.98
N PHE A 346 -4.87 -27.83 -19.40
CA PHE A 346 -3.79 -27.01 -19.95
C PHE A 346 -3.65 -25.71 -19.17
N PHE A 347 -2.41 -25.24 -19.06
CA PHE A 347 -2.07 -24.01 -18.38
C PHE A 347 -1.12 -23.19 -19.24
N VAL A 348 -1.35 -21.89 -19.33
CA VAL A 348 -0.49 -20.96 -20.06
C VAL A 348 -0.33 -19.65 -19.30
N ASP A 349 0.91 -19.18 -19.22
CA ASP A 349 1.19 -17.78 -18.86
C ASP A 349 1.82 -17.05 -20.04
N VAL A 350 1.27 -15.88 -20.35
CA VAL A 350 1.82 -14.92 -21.29
C VAL A 350 2.22 -13.68 -20.51
N ASP A 351 3.46 -13.21 -20.65
CA ASP A 351 3.94 -11.98 -20.04
C ASP A 351 3.03 -10.82 -20.44
N ALA A 352 2.37 -10.20 -19.45
CA ALA A 352 1.34 -9.20 -19.67
C ALA A 352 1.91 -7.86 -20.15
N VAL A 353 3.23 -7.70 -20.19
CA VAL A 353 3.91 -6.49 -20.65
C VAL A 353 4.43 -6.64 -22.07
N THR A 354 4.99 -7.81 -22.39
CA THR A 354 5.72 -8.06 -23.64
C THR A 354 5.00 -8.98 -24.62
N GLY A 355 4.03 -9.77 -24.15
CA GLY A 355 3.40 -10.82 -24.95
C GLY A 355 4.26 -12.08 -25.13
N GLU A 356 5.41 -12.17 -24.45
CA GLU A 356 6.23 -13.37 -24.46
C GLU A 356 5.52 -14.54 -23.76
N VAL A 357 5.52 -15.74 -24.37
CA VAL A 357 4.96 -16.93 -23.74
C VAL A 357 5.93 -17.47 -22.70
N ILE A 358 5.60 -17.27 -21.43
CA ILE A 358 6.38 -17.71 -20.28
C ILE A 358 6.35 -19.24 -20.18
N GLN A 359 5.15 -19.81 -20.17
CA GLN A 359 4.95 -21.26 -20.10
C GLN A 359 3.65 -21.66 -20.79
N ALA A 360 3.63 -22.87 -21.35
CA ALA A 360 2.44 -23.50 -21.89
C ALA A 360 2.59 -25.02 -21.71
N ILE A 361 1.76 -25.61 -20.84
CA ILE A 361 1.94 -26.96 -20.33
C ILE A 361 0.65 -27.78 -20.43
N ASP A 362 0.83 -29.08 -20.64
CA ASP A 362 -0.20 -30.09 -20.41
C ASP A 362 -0.04 -30.63 -18.99
N MET A 363 -0.98 -30.29 -18.11
CA MET A 363 -0.91 -30.64 -16.70
C MET A 363 -1.13 -32.15 -16.47
N ILE A 364 -1.97 -32.79 -17.29
CA ILE A 364 -2.21 -34.23 -17.18
C ILE A 364 -0.97 -35.01 -17.62
N ALA A 365 -0.35 -34.61 -18.74
CA ALA A 365 0.90 -35.19 -19.20
C ALA A 365 2.04 -34.94 -18.21
N SER A 366 2.11 -33.74 -17.61
CA SER A 366 3.09 -33.40 -16.58
C SER A 366 2.96 -34.31 -15.36
N GLU A 367 1.75 -34.48 -14.83
CA GLU A 367 1.52 -35.34 -13.67
C GLU A 367 1.87 -36.81 -13.97
N LYS A 368 1.47 -37.31 -15.15
CA LYS A 368 1.81 -38.67 -15.58
C LYS A 368 3.33 -38.88 -15.64
N MET A 369 4.07 -37.93 -16.20
CA MET A 369 5.52 -38.01 -16.29
C MET A 369 6.20 -37.86 -14.94
N ARG A 370 5.64 -37.05 -14.04
CA ARG A 370 6.11 -36.95 -12.64
C ARG A 370 6.01 -38.28 -11.90
N GLN A 371 4.90 -39.02 -12.07
CA GLN A 371 4.78 -40.36 -11.48
C GLN A 371 5.83 -41.32 -12.04
N LYS A 372 6.05 -41.29 -13.35
CA LYS A 372 7.07 -42.11 -14.01
C LYS A 372 8.49 -41.75 -13.57
N GLU A 373 8.76 -40.47 -13.34
CA GLU A 373 10.02 -40.01 -12.76
C GLU A 373 10.27 -40.59 -11.36
N LEU A 374 9.24 -40.66 -10.51
CA LEU A 374 9.38 -41.27 -9.18
C LEU A 374 9.73 -42.76 -9.29
N GLU A 375 9.14 -43.48 -10.24
CA GLU A 375 9.48 -44.89 -10.51
C GLU A 375 10.95 -45.03 -10.94
N TRP A 376 11.39 -44.23 -11.91
CA TRP A 376 12.79 -44.24 -12.38
C TRP A 376 13.79 -43.86 -11.28
N LEU A 377 13.45 -42.87 -10.46
CA LEU A 377 14.30 -42.45 -9.35
C LEU A 377 14.38 -43.53 -8.27
N GLU A 378 13.29 -44.21 -7.95
CA GLU A 378 13.34 -45.31 -6.96
C GLU A 378 14.17 -46.48 -7.47
N GLU A 379 14.05 -46.85 -8.74
CA GLU A 379 14.93 -47.85 -9.36
C GLU A 379 16.41 -47.44 -9.29
N ALA A 380 16.72 -46.20 -9.66
CA ALA A 380 18.09 -45.68 -9.59
C ALA A 380 18.62 -45.67 -8.14
N ARG A 381 17.81 -45.22 -7.17
CA ARG A 381 18.16 -45.27 -5.74
C ARG A 381 18.41 -46.70 -5.27
N GLN A 382 17.61 -47.66 -5.72
CA GLN A 382 17.82 -49.06 -5.37
C GLN A 382 19.16 -49.59 -5.91
N LEU A 383 19.56 -49.22 -7.13
CA LEU A 383 20.88 -49.57 -7.66
C LEU A 383 22.03 -48.97 -6.83
N LEU A 384 21.86 -47.75 -6.32
CA LEU A 384 22.83 -47.16 -5.39
C LEU A 384 22.88 -47.94 -4.07
N LYS A 385 21.72 -48.27 -3.48
CA LYS A 385 21.62 -49.06 -2.24
C LYS A 385 22.29 -50.43 -2.39
N ASP A 386 22.05 -51.13 -3.50
CA ASP A 386 22.63 -52.44 -3.80
C ASP A 386 24.17 -52.37 -3.94
N ALA A 387 24.68 -51.22 -4.38
CA ALA A 387 26.12 -50.94 -4.46
C ALA A 387 26.73 -50.46 -3.12
N GLY A 388 25.94 -50.36 -2.05
CA GLY A 388 26.37 -49.84 -0.75
C GLY A 388 26.60 -48.33 -0.73
N VAL A 389 26.00 -47.60 -1.67
CA VAL A 389 26.12 -46.15 -1.81
C VAL A 389 24.88 -45.47 -1.21
N SER A 390 25.08 -44.40 -0.44
CA SER A 390 23.96 -43.61 0.09
C SER A 390 23.09 -43.06 -1.05
N SER A 391 21.79 -43.33 -0.97
CA SER A 391 20.77 -42.87 -1.93
C SER A 391 19.88 -41.76 -1.37
N ASP A 392 19.96 -41.49 -0.07
CA ASP A 392 19.29 -40.41 0.66
C ASP A 392 20.24 -39.22 0.94
N PHE A 393 21.50 -39.37 0.55
CA PHE A 393 22.58 -38.41 0.75
C PHE A 393 22.90 -38.11 2.22
N LEU A 394 22.65 -39.08 3.10
CA LEU A 394 23.10 -39.08 4.49
C LEU A 394 24.35 -39.96 4.63
N ASN A 395 25.41 -39.44 5.28
CA ASN A 395 26.58 -40.26 5.61
C ASN A 395 26.31 -41.10 6.88
N SER A 396 27.32 -41.86 7.32
CA SER A 396 27.22 -42.69 8.53
C SER A 396 26.97 -41.92 9.83
N LYS A 397 27.14 -40.60 9.83
CA LYS A 397 26.86 -39.71 10.96
C LYS A 397 25.45 -39.08 10.89
N GLY A 398 24.70 -39.35 9.82
CA GLY A 398 23.42 -38.69 9.56
C GLY A 398 23.55 -37.27 9.03
N GLU A 399 24.74 -36.86 8.58
CA GLU A 399 24.96 -35.55 7.99
C GLU A 399 24.53 -35.56 6.52
N TYR A 400 23.89 -34.48 6.06
CA TYR A 400 23.49 -34.34 4.66
C TYR A 400 24.69 -34.00 3.76
N PHE A 401 24.61 -34.36 2.48
CA PHE A 401 25.66 -34.24 1.44
C PHE A 401 26.55 -32.99 1.51
N TRP A 402 25.94 -31.83 1.76
CA TRP A 402 26.65 -30.55 1.78
C TRP A 402 27.56 -30.38 3.00
N ALA A 403 27.24 -31.05 4.11
CA ALA A 403 28.07 -31.08 5.33
C ALA A 403 29.19 -32.14 5.28
N TRP A 404 29.20 -33.00 4.26
CA TRP A 404 30.26 -34.00 4.11
C TRP A 404 31.62 -33.37 3.85
N THR A 405 32.66 -34.08 4.25
CA THR A 405 34.04 -33.75 3.86
C THR A 405 34.23 -33.93 2.34
N GLN A 406 35.28 -33.32 1.79
CA GLN A 406 35.62 -33.47 0.37
C GLN A 406 35.90 -34.93 0.01
N SER A 407 36.57 -35.67 0.90
CA SER A 407 36.84 -37.11 0.69
C SER A 407 35.55 -37.93 0.61
N GLU A 408 34.59 -37.70 1.52
CA GLU A 408 33.31 -38.40 1.51
C GLU A 408 32.52 -38.14 0.22
N ARG A 409 32.48 -36.88 -0.25
CA ARG A 409 31.84 -36.55 -1.53
C ARG A 409 32.54 -37.21 -2.71
N ALA A 410 33.88 -37.22 -2.73
CA ALA A 410 34.66 -37.84 -3.79
C ALA A 410 34.48 -39.36 -3.85
N ASP A 411 34.49 -40.03 -2.70
CA ASP A 411 34.24 -41.47 -2.59
C ASP A 411 32.81 -41.81 -3.06
N TRP A 412 31.84 -40.98 -2.70
CA TRP A 412 30.46 -41.15 -3.14
C TRP A 412 30.29 -40.97 -4.64
N SER A 413 30.79 -39.88 -5.26
CA SER A 413 30.60 -39.67 -6.71
C SER A 413 31.28 -40.73 -7.54
N LYS A 414 32.47 -41.18 -7.13
CA LYS A 414 33.21 -42.23 -7.82
C LYS A 414 32.39 -43.51 -8.01
N LEU A 415 31.46 -43.81 -7.10
CA LEU A 415 30.54 -44.94 -7.19
C LEU A 415 29.18 -44.55 -7.78
N ALA A 416 28.56 -43.48 -7.28
CA ALA A 416 27.19 -43.07 -7.65
C ALA A 416 27.08 -42.64 -9.12
N ARG A 417 28.04 -41.83 -9.62
CA ARG A 417 27.98 -41.24 -10.96
C ARG A 417 28.00 -42.31 -12.06
N PRO A 418 28.91 -43.30 -12.07
CA PRO A 418 28.86 -44.37 -13.07
C PRO A 418 27.57 -45.19 -13.03
N ILE A 419 26.99 -45.42 -11.85
CA ILE A 419 25.70 -46.13 -11.72
C ILE A 419 24.61 -45.32 -12.42
N MET A 420 24.50 -44.03 -12.10
CA MET A 420 23.47 -43.16 -12.68
C MET A 420 23.65 -42.97 -14.19
N GLN A 421 24.88 -42.74 -14.66
CA GLN A 421 25.17 -42.62 -16.09
C GLN A 421 24.79 -43.88 -16.87
N ASN A 422 25.09 -45.06 -16.33
CA ASN A 422 24.69 -46.33 -16.94
C ASN A 422 23.17 -46.52 -16.90
N TYR A 423 22.50 -46.10 -15.82
CA TYR A 423 21.04 -46.15 -15.72
C TYR A 423 20.37 -45.26 -16.77
N LEU A 424 20.80 -43.99 -16.91
CA LEU A 424 20.28 -43.07 -17.93
C LEU A 424 20.55 -43.57 -19.36
N LYS A 425 21.72 -44.17 -19.60
CA LYS A 425 22.04 -44.76 -20.91
C LYS A 425 21.13 -45.93 -21.29
N ARG A 426 20.68 -46.72 -20.30
CA ARG A 426 19.77 -47.85 -20.50
C ARG A 426 18.30 -47.41 -20.55
N ASN A 427 17.95 -46.35 -19.84
CA ASN A 427 16.61 -45.76 -19.79
C ASN A 427 16.58 -44.47 -20.60
N GLN A 428 16.64 -44.58 -21.93
CA GLN A 428 16.68 -43.43 -22.84
C GLN A 428 15.48 -42.51 -22.65
N GLU A 429 14.29 -43.07 -22.38
CA GLU A 429 13.08 -42.28 -22.11
C GLU A 429 13.23 -41.38 -20.88
N PHE A 430 13.94 -41.82 -19.83
CA PHE A 430 14.20 -40.98 -18.68
C PHE A 430 15.18 -39.85 -19.03
N ALA A 431 16.22 -40.16 -19.80
CA ALA A 431 17.16 -39.14 -20.25
C ALA A 431 16.49 -38.08 -21.15
N GLU A 432 15.60 -38.50 -22.05
CA GLU A 432 14.78 -37.62 -22.88
C GLU A 432 13.85 -36.76 -22.03
N TYR A 433 13.14 -37.35 -21.06
CA TYR A 433 12.31 -36.61 -20.12
C TYR A 433 13.08 -35.51 -19.39
N LEU A 434 14.30 -35.78 -18.91
CA LEU A 434 15.14 -34.77 -18.24
C LEU A 434 15.50 -33.60 -19.18
N GLN A 435 15.70 -33.86 -20.49
CA GLN A 435 15.90 -32.79 -21.48
C GLN A 435 14.61 -31.99 -21.73
N GLU A 436 13.47 -32.65 -21.74
CA GLU A 436 12.17 -32.00 -21.91
C GLU A 436 11.77 -31.13 -20.71
N VAL A 437 12.13 -31.56 -19.49
CA VAL A 437 12.04 -30.73 -18.28
C VAL A 437 12.89 -29.47 -18.43
N LEU A 438 14.14 -29.59 -18.90
CA LEU A 438 15.00 -28.43 -19.17
C LEU A 438 14.45 -27.50 -20.27
N ALA A 439 13.70 -28.06 -21.23
CA ALA A 439 13.03 -27.30 -22.27
C ALA A 439 11.71 -26.65 -21.81
N GLY A 440 11.30 -26.85 -20.54
CA GLY A 440 10.09 -26.28 -19.98
C GLY A 440 8.80 -26.90 -20.52
N LYS A 441 8.84 -28.17 -20.95
CA LYS A 441 7.68 -28.89 -21.48
C LYS A 441 6.69 -29.32 -20.39
N TYR A 442 7.16 -29.43 -19.15
CA TYR A 442 6.42 -29.93 -18.00
C TYR A 442 6.34 -28.90 -16.89
N ASP A 443 5.39 -29.07 -15.96
CA ASP A 443 5.27 -28.28 -14.71
C ASP A 443 6.37 -28.63 -13.69
N ARG A 444 7.61 -28.68 -14.14
CA ARG A 444 8.78 -29.00 -13.33
C ARG A 444 9.94 -28.15 -13.78
N LYS A 445 10.61 -27.50 -12.83
CA LYS A 445 11.66 -26.51 -13.09
C LYS A 445 13.03 -26.94 -12.59
N ASP A 446 13.07 -28.00 -11.81
CA ASP A 446 14.24 -28.52 -11.13
C ASP A 446 14.28 -30.05 -11.22
N TRP A 447 15.47 -30.60 -11.04
CA TRP A 447 15.67 -32.04 -10.98
C TRP A 447 15.82 -32.50 -9.53
N ASP A 448 15.51 -33.77 -9.30
CA ASP A 448 15.88 -34.44 -8.06
C ASP A 448 17.39 -34.34 -7.79
N ASN A 449 17.75 -34.21 -6.51
CA ASN A 449 19.14 -34.12 -6.07
C ASN A 449 20.01 -35.29 -6.54
N LEU A 450 19.44 -36.48 -6.76
CA LEU A 450 20.17 -37.62 -7.33
C LEU A 450 20.68 -37.29 -8.73
N ILE A 451 19.84 -36.69 -9.56
CA ILE A 451 20.23 -36.27 -10.91
C ILE A 451 21.27 -35.17 -10.82
N ASN A 452 21.05 -34.16 -9.97
CA ASN A 452 21.95 -33.03 -9.83
C ASN A 452 23.35 -33.46 -9.37
N PHE A 453 23.45 -34.19 -8.26
CA PHE A 453 24.74 -34.52 -7.65
C PHE A 453 25.54 -35.51 -8.47
N THR A 454 24.88 -36.40 -9.22
CA THR A 454 25.57 -37.34 -10.10
C THR A 454 26.02 -36.73 -11.43
N GLN A 455 25.68 -35.46 -11.73
CA GLN A 455 26.25 -34.72 -12.87
C GLN A 455 27.75 -34.41 -12.68
N TYR A 456 28.27 -34.50 -11.45
CA TYR A 456 29.63 -34.10 -11.11
C TYR A 456 30.46 -35.26 -10.60
N ASP A 457 31.76 -35.20 -10.90
CA ASP A 457 32.77 -35.98 -10.22
C ASP A 457 33.41 -35.09 -9.14
N TYR A 458 33.12 -35.34 -7.88
CA TYR A 458 33.73 -34.61 -6.77
C TYR A 458 35.13 -35.17 -6.51
N GLY A 459 36.09 -34.30 -6.24
CA GLY A 459 37.47 -34.69 -6.04
C GLY A 459 38.08 -34.18 -4.74
N ILE A 460 39.35 -34.50 -4.57
CA ILE A 460 40.23 -33.93 -3.54
C ILE A 460 41.26 -33.05 -4.27
N PRO A 461 41.51 -31.81 -3.82
CA PRO A 461 42.52 -30.93 -4.39
C PRO A 461 43.90 -31.58 -4.38
N ASP A 462 44.62 -31.47 -5.50
CA ASP A 462 46.02 -31.86 -5.59
C ASP A 462 46.95 -30.70 -5.17
N GLU A 463 48.27 -30.94 -5.13
CA GLU A 463 49.26 -29.93 -4.71
C GLU A 463 49.32 -28.69 -5.61
N ARG A 464 48.76 -28.75 -6.82
CA ARG A 464 48.72 -27.61 -7.76
C ARG A 464 47.46 -26.76 -7.56
N ALA A 465 46.44 -27.30 -6.90
CA ALA A 465 45.21 -26.58 -6.63
C ALA A 465 45.43 -25.51 -5.56
N ILE A 466 44.81 -24.35 -5.75
CA ILE A 466 44.71 -23.33 -4.71
C ILE A 466 43.94 -23.92 -3.52
N SER A 467 44.29 -23.46 -2.32
CA SER A 467 43.67 -23.95 -1.10
C SER A 467 42.19 -23.57 -1.03
N ILE A 468 41.42 -24.30 -0.21
CA ILE A 468 40.02 -23.99 0.05
C ILE A 468 39.85 -22.58 0.61
N GLU A 469 40.75 -22.13 1.50
CA GLU A 469 40.74 -20.80 2.08
C GLU A 469 40.99 -19.72 1.02
N THR A 470 41.89 -20.00 0.08
CA THR A 470 42.19 -19.08 -1.04
C THR A 470 40.98 -18.92 -1.94
N ALA A 471 40.34 -20.04 -2.32
CA ALA A 471 39.15 -20.00 -3.14
C ALA A 471 37.94 -19.38 -2.42
N GLN A 472 37.79 -19.58 -1.11
CA GLN A 472 36.80 -18.88 -0.29
C GLN A 472 37.04 -17.37 -0.29
N GLN A 473 38.29 -16.93 -0.14
CA GLN A 473 38.64 -15.51 -0.17
C GLN A 473 38.36 -14.86 -1.54
N ILE A 474 38.67 -15.56 -2.63
CA ILE A 474 38.35 -15.13 -4.00
C ILE A 474 36.83 -14.99 -4.16
N ALA A 475 36.06 -16.00 -3.73
CA ALA A 475 34.62 -15.98 -3.81
C ALA A 475 34.00 -14.84 -3.00
N MET A 476 34.48 -14.61 -1.77
CA MET A 476 34.02 -13.55 -0.90
C MET A 476 34.29 -12.16 -1.50
N THR A 477 35.52 -11.96 -2.00
CA THR A 477 35.91 -10.73 -2.69
C THR A 477 35.02 -10.47 -3.90
N ARG A 478 34.70 -11.53 -4.66
CA ARG A 478 33.82 -11.42 -5.82
C ARG A 478 32.37 -11.11 -5.43
N ALA A 479 31.87 -11.70 -4.35
CA ALA A 479 30.53 -11.40 -3.83
C ALA A 479 30.41 -9.92 -3.41
N PHE A 480 31.40 -9.35 -2.73
CA PHE A 480 31.42 -7.92 -2.42
C PHE A 480 31.41 -7.03 -3.66
N GLN A 481 32.16 -7.41 -4.70
CA GLN A 481 32.14 -6.69 -5.98
C GLN A 481 30.78 -6.75 -6.69
N MET A 482 29.96 -7.77 -6.40
CA MET A 482 28.59 -7.91 -6.91
C MET A 482 27.54 -7.21 -6.03
N GLY A 483 27.96 -6.48 -4.99
CA GLY A 483 27.08 -5.76 -4.08
C GLY A 483 26.65 -6.55 -2.84
N GLY A 484 27.33 -7.66 -2.53
CA GLY A 484 27.08 -8.44 -1.32
C GLY A 484 27.31 -7.66 -0.03
N ASP A 485 26.36 -7.76 0.89
CA ASP A 485 26.48 -7.18 2.23
C ASP A 485 27.56 -7.92 3.04
N GLU A 486 28.56 -7.16 3.49
CA GLU A 486 29.72 -7.69 4.20
C GLU A 486 29.34 -8.37 5.52
N LYS A 487 28.38 -7.82 6.25
CA LYS A 487 27.94 -8.37 7.53
C LYS A 487 27.25 -9.71 7.29
N LYS A 488 26.25 -9.75 6.41
CA LYS A 488 25.49 -10.96 6.09
C LYS A 488 26.37 -12.08 5.54
N LEU A 489 27.30 -11.75 4.66
CA LEU A 489 28.21 -12.74 4.07
C LEU A 489 29.19 -13.33 5.09
N ASN A 490 29.66 -12.54 6.04
CA ASN A 490 30.56 -13.03 7.09
C ASN A 490 29.83 -13.79 8.21
N GLU A 491 28.56 -13.46 8.46
CA GLU A 491 27.75 -14.07 9.52
C GLU A 491 26.97 -15.31 9.04
N SER A 492 26.81 -15.52 7.73
CA SER A 492 26.12 -16.71 7.22
C SER A 492 26.98 -17.97 7.31
N GLU A 493 26.46 -18.97 8.03
CA GLU A 493 27.08 -20.29 8.14
C GLU A 493 26.56 -21.30 7.09
N LEU A 494 25.58 -20.90 6.26
CA LEU A 494 24.87 -21.80 5.33
C LEU A 494 25.52 -21.92 3.94
N GLY A 495 26.76 -21.46 3.80
CA GLY A 495 27.54 -21.62 2.57
C GLY A 495 27.95 -23.08 2.32
N SER A 496 28.21 -23.42 1.05
CA SER A 496 28.75 -24.72 0.67
C SER A 496 29.86 -24.58 -0.36
N MET A 497 30.83 -25.50 -0.34
CA MET A 497 31.97 -25.46 -1.25
C MET A 497 32.41 -26.86 -1.61
N TYR A 498 32.72 -27.07 -2.88
CA TYR A 498 33.16 -28.37 -3.38
C TYR A 498 34.12 -28.27 -4.55
N TYR A 499 34.90 -29.33 -4.71
CA TYR A 499 35.93 -29.46 -5.73
C TYR A 499 35.41 -30.38 -6.84
N ASP A 500 35.21 -29.83 -8.03
CA ASP A 500 34.66 -30.50 -9.20
C ASP A 500 35.79 -30.91 -10.16
N VAL A 501 35.98 -32.22 -10.35
CA VAL A 501 36.97 -32.83 -11.25
C VAL A 501 36.33 -33.47 -12.47
N THR A 502 35.08 -33.12 -12.79
CA THR A 502 34.37 -33.64 -13.97
C THR A 502 35.18 -33.44 -15.26
N ASN A 503 35.92 -32.33 -15.35
CA ASN A 503 37.01 -32.16 -16.30
C ASN A 503 38.36 -32.20 -15.55
N PRO A 504 39.07 -33.34 -15.53
CA PRO A 504 40.31 -33.46 -14.76
C PRO A 504 41.46 -32.59 -15.31
N ALA A 505 41.36 -32.10 -16.55
CA ALA A 505 42.34 -31.17 -17.11
C ALA A 505 42.18 -29.74 -16.57
N ARG A 506 41.00 -29.41 -16.03
CA ARG A 506 40.66 -28.09 -15.50
C ARG A 506 39.66 -28.23 -14.34
N PRO A 507 40.12 -28.69 -13.16
CA PRO A 507 39.27 -28.81 -11.99
C PRO A 507 38.80 -27.44 -11.50
N LEU A 508 37.64 -27.40 -10.87
CA LEU A 508 36.98 -26.18 -10.44
C LEU A 508 36.69 -26.20 -8.95
N TRP A 509 36.90 -25.07 -8.29
CA TRP A 509 36.25 -24.76 -7.02
C TRP A 509 34.88 -24.13 -7.30
N LYS A 510 33.81 -24.73 -6.78
CA LYS A 510 32.47 -24.15 -6.82
C LYS A 510 32.08 -23.74 -5.40
N VAL A 511 31.83 -22.45 -5.23
CA VAL A 511 31.60 -21.82 -3.92
C VAL A 511 30.23 -21.17 -3.92
N HIS A 512 29.35 -21.66 -3.05
CA HIS A 512 28.08 -21.03 -2.72
C HIS A 512 28.20 -20.29 -1.39
N LEU A 513 28.03 -18.98 -1.44
CA LEU A 513 27.94 -18.11 -0.28
C LEU A 513 26.46 -17.81 -0.06
N SER A 514 25.87 -18.39 0.99
CA SER A 514 24.49 -18.06 1.37
C SER A 514 24.47 -16.72 2.09
N VAL A 515 23.39 -15.94 1.92
CA VAL A 515 23.04 -14.84 2.83
C VAL A 515 21.63 -15.03 3.39
N LEU A 516 21.10 -16.25 3.27
CA LEU A 516 19.88 -16.65 3.95
C LEU A 516 20.18 -16.96 5.41
N PHE A 517 19.26 -16.52 6.26
CA PHE A 517 19.22 -16.79 7.69
C PHE A 517 17.90 -17.48 8.02
N SER A 518 17.79 -18.02 9.23
CA SER A 518 16.54 -18.60 9.72
C SER A 518 15.43 -17.54 9.72
N ASP A 519 14.19 -17.91 9.42
CA ASP A 519 13.03 -17.00 9.52
C ASP A 519 12.84 -16.42 10.95
N ALA A 520 13.45 -17.06 11.96
CA ALA A 520 13.45 -16.59 13.34
C ALA A 520 14.59 -15.59 13.66
N ASP A 521 15.49 -15.30 12.71
CA ASP A 521 16.58 -14.34 12.88
C ASP A 521 16.11 -12.91 12.61
N GLU A 522 15.65 -12.23 13.66
CA GLU A 522 15.22 -10.83 13.60
C GLU A 522 16.35 -9.85 13.26
N THR A 523 17.63 -10.27 13.34
CA THR A 523 18.78 -9.40 13.05
C THR A 523 19.14 -9.33 11.57
N HIS A 524 18.60 -10.27 10.77
CA HIS A 524 18.78 -10.36 9.33
C HIS A 524 17.42 -10.52 8.63
N PRO A 525 16.55 -9.49 8.66
CA PRO A 525 15.25 -9.58 8.02
C PRO A 525 15.40 -9.91 6.54
N HIS A 526 14.53 -10.80 6.05
CA HIS A 526 14.51 -11.18 4.65
C HIS A 526 14.13 -9.96 3.80
N ASP A 527 15.07 -9.52 2.96
CA ASP A 527 14.79 -8.54 1.92
C ASP A 527 14.50 -9.30 0.62
N PRO A 528 13.26 -9.25 0.10
CA PRO A 528 12.93 -9.95 -1.15
C PRO A 528 13.70 -9.38 -2.35
N TYR A 529 14.19 -8.14 -2.28
CA TYR A 529 14.93 -7.46 -3.33
C TYR A 529 16.42 -7.86 -3.35
N GLU A 530 16.94 -8.49 -2.29
CA GLU A 530 18.34 -8.90 -2.21
C GLU A 530 18.57 -10.34 -2.73
N PRO A 531 19.76 -10.62 -3.30
CA PRO A 531 20.17 -11.98 -3.59
C PRO A 531 20.12 -12.85 -2.33
N TRP A 532 19.67 -14.10 -2.48
CA TRP A 532 19.72 -15.15 -1.45
C TRP A 532 21.15 -15.65 -1.18
N GLY A 533 22.09 -15.27 -2.04
CA GLY A 533 23.49 -15.67 -1.95
C GLY A 533 24.24 -15.33 -3.21
N TYR A 534 25.45 -15.87 -3.34
CA TYR A 534 26.31 -15.71 -4.49
C TYR A 534 26.96 -17.06 -4.82
N PHE A 535 27.05 -17.36 -6.11
CA PHE A 535 27.76 -18.54 -6.58
C PHE A 535 28.96 -18.11 -7.39
N VAL A 536 30.12 -18.68 -7.09
CA VAL A 536 31.40 -18.35 -7.75
C VAL A 536 32.07 -19.65 -8.17
N ILE A 537 32.42 -19.72 -9.46
CA ILE A 537 33.12 -20.84 -10.08
C ILE A 537 34.53 -20.38 -10.39
N ILE A 538 35.51 -21.08 -9.83
CA ILE A 538 36.92 -20.68 -9.85
C ILE A 538 37.74 -21.84 -10.43
N ASP A 539 38.63 -21.52 -11.37
CA ASP A 539 39.66 -22.45 -11.84
C ASP A 539 40.57 -22.83 -10.67
N ALA A 540 40.59 -24.12 -10.32
CA ALA A 540 41.27 -24.52 -9.11
C ALA A 540 42.80 -24.42 -9.20
N TYR A 541 43.40 -24.40 -10.39
CA TYR A 541 44.86 -24.31 -10.53
C TYR A 541 45.36 -22.88 -10.62
N THR A 542 44.54 -21.97 -11.14
CA THR A 542 44.96 -20.58 -11.40
C THR A 542 44.31 -19.56 -10.47
N GLY A 543 43.16 -19.89 -9.88
CA GLY A 543 42.33 -18.93 -9.14
C GLY A 543 41.54 -17.97 -10.03
N GLU A 544 41.55 -18.17 -11.35
CA GLU A 544 40.74 -17.40 -12.28
C GLU A 544 39.24 -17.65 -12.04
N ILE A 545 38.44 -16.59 -11.92
CA ILE A 545 36.98 -16.71 -11.84
C ILE A 545 36.45 -17.02 -13.23
N ILE A 546 35.85 -18.20 -13.38
CA ILE A 546 35.22 -18.68 -14.62
C ILE A 546 33.84 -18.08 -14.79
N ASP A 547 33.07 -18.05 -13.70
CA ASP A 547 31.74 -17.50 -13.67
C ASP A 547 31.39 -17.05 -12.25
N ALA A 548 30.51 -16.07 -12.13
CA ALA A 548 30.00 -15.60 -10.85
C ALA A 548 28.66 -14.89 -11.03
N TYR A 549 27.67 -15.22 -10.20
CA TYR A 549 26.35 -14.60 -10.24
C TYR A 549 25.69 -14.53 -8.85
N PRO A 550 24.81 -13.54 -8.64
CA PRO A 550 23.91 -13.53 -7.50
C PRO A 550 22.89 -14.66 -7.62
N ARG A 551 22.63 -15.32 -6.50
CA ARG A 551 21.55 -16.29 -6.35
C ARG A 551 20.28 -15.54 -5.99
N THR A 552 19.20 -15.79 -6.72
CA THR A 552 17.87 -15.25 -6.43
C THR A 552 16.87 -16.40 -6.30
N VAL A 553 15.62 -16.08 -5.99
CA VAL A 553 14.51 -17.06 -6.01
C VAL A 553 14.40 -17.81 -7.35
N ASN A 554 14.86 -17.21 -8.46
CA ASN A 554 14.81 -17.81 -9.79
C ASN A 554 16.02 -18.67 -10.14
N THR A 555 17.11 -18.64 -9.36
CA THR A 555 18.35 -19.34 -9.74
C THR A 555 18.08 -20.84 -9.78
N PRO A 556 18.08 -21.48 -10.98
CA PRO A 556 17.75 -22.89 -11.10
C PRO A 556 18.73 -23.74 -10.30
N ILE A 557 18.25 -24.84 -9.70
CA ILE A 557 19.12 -25.72 -8.91
C ILE A 557 20.31 -26.26 -9.72
N ARG A 558 20.17 -26.40 -11.04
CA ARG A 558 21.24 -26.78 -11.97
C ARG A 558 22.39 -25.76 -12.04
N GLN A 559 22.14 -24.51 -11.67
CA GLN A 559 23.21 -23.52 -11.51
C GLN A 559 23.88 -23.66 -10.12
N LEU A 560 23.27 -24.32 -9.15
CA LEU A 560 23.82 -24.47 -7.80
C LEU A 560 24.66 -25.73 -7.61
N VAL A 561 24.48 -26.70 -8.50
CA VAL A 561 25.23 -27.96 -8.55
C VAL A 561 26.02 -27.92 -9.83
#